data_AF-A0A0F5LEJ4-F1
#
_entry.id   AF-A0A0F5LEJ4-F1
#
_cell.length_a   1.000
_cell.length_b   1.000
_cell.length_c   1.000
_cell.angle_alpha   90.00
_cell.angle_beta   90.00
_cell.angle_gamma   90.00
#
_symmetry.space_group_name_H-M   'P 1'
#
loop_
_entity.id
_entity.type
_entity.pdbx_description
1 polymer ?
#
loop_
_entity_poly.entity_id
_entity_poly.type
_entity_poly.pdbx_seq_one_letter_code
_entity_poly.pdbx_strand_id
1 'polypeptide(L)'
;MKQPKESGFAERRKTADEAKKRLLQKFAAAPKVDDPEMIAKRAEREAAAIARAERQAERDREKAAAREAAKIAKAEAEAAAAADALARAAAAEQQKELSAEERKAERDRRYAARKARQR
;
A
#
# COMPACT_ATOMS: atom_id res chain seq x y z
N MET A 1 52.70 28.05 20.16
CA MET A 1 51.80 27.02 19.59
C MET A 1 52.14 25.69 20.23
N LYS A 2 51.14 24.96 20.75
CA LYS A 2 51.35 23.71 21.52
C LYS A 2 51.47 22.54 20.54
N GLN A 3 52.68 22.05 20.34
CA GLN A 3 52.94 20.85 19.53
C GLN A 3 52.17 19.66 20.13
N PRO A 4 51.35 18.92 19.38
CA PRO A 4 50.81 17.66 19.88
C PRO A 4 52.00 16.73 20.12
N LYS A 5 52.13 16.18 21.34
CA LYS A 5 53.11 15.14 21.63
C LYS A 5 52.78 13.96 20.72
N GLU A 6 53.46 13.84 19.59
CA GLU A 6 53.42 12.62 18.79
C GLU A 6 53.94 11.51 19.69
N SER A 7 53.04 10.61 20.09
CA SER A 7 53.40 9.40 20.83
C SER A 7 54.47 8.68 20.02
N GLY A 8 55.67 8.54 20.57
CA GLY A 8 56.81 7.95 19.86
C GLY A 8 56.47 6.55 19.36
N PHE A 9 57.20 6.06 18.35
CA PHE A 9 56.98 4.74 17.76
C PHE A 9 56.85 3.61 18.81
N ALA A 10 57.65 3.66 19.87
CA ALA A 10 57.60 2.72 20.98
C ALA A 10 56.27 2.77 21.77
N GLU A 11 55.69 3.96 21.96
CA GLU A 11 54.40 4.14 22.64
C GLU A 11 53.26 3.62 21.77
N ARG A 12 53.28 3.90 20.46
CA ARG A 12 52.31 3.33 19.50
C ARG A 12 52.36 1.80 19.43
N ARG A 13 53.56 1.21 19.53
CA ARG A 13 53.70 -0.25 19.58
C ARG A 13 53.08 -0.83 20.86
N LYS A 14 53.38 -0.23 22.02
CA LYS A 14 52.82 -0.66 23.31
C LYS A 14 51.29 -0.58 23.33
N THR A 15 50.72 0.52 22.86
CA THR A 15 49.26 0.68 22.83
C THR A 15 48.59 -0.33 21.88
N ALA A 16 49.20 -0.63 20.73
CA ALA A 16 48.72 -1.67 19.83
C ALA A 16 48.78 -3.07 20.46
N ASP A 17 49.86 -3.39 21.17
CA ASP A 17 50.02 -4.69 21.85
C ASP A 17 49.02 -4.84 23.01
N GLU A 18 48.79 -3.78 23.79
CA GLU A 18 47.76 -3.75 24.83
C GLU A 18 46.35 -3.89 24.26
N ALA A 19 46.05 -3.22 23.15
CA ALA A 19 44.77 -3.36 22.46
C ALA A 19 44.52 -4.79 21.99
N LYS A 20 45.53 -5.44 21.39
CA LYS A 20 45.47 -6.86 20.99
C LYS A 20 45.25 -7.78 22.19
N LYS A 21 45.99 -7.57 23.29
CA LYS A 21 45.81 -8.35 24.54
C LYS A 21 44.38 -8.21 25.08
N ARG A 22 43.84 -6.98 25.10
CA ARG A 22 42.45 -6.73 25.55
C ARG A 22 41.43 -7.41 24.65
N LEU A 23 41.65 -7.44 23.33
CA LEU A 23 40.76 -8.15 22.39
C LEU A 23 40.78 -9.66 22.64
N LEU A 24 41.95 -10.26 22.86
CA LEU A 24 42.08 -11.68 23.16
C LEU A 24 41.43 -12.03 24.51
N GLN A 25 41.60 -11.19 25.53
CA GLN A 25 40.92 -11.36 26.83
C GLN A 25 39.40 -11.29 26.69
N LYS A 26 38.88 -10.33 25.92
CA LYS A 26 37.43 -10.24 25.63
C LYS A 26 36.91 -11.46 24.88
N PHE A 27 37.68 -11.98 23.93
CA PHE A 27 37.32 -13.19 23.20
C PHE A 27 37.31 -14.43 24.10
N ALA A 28 38.31 -14.57 24.98
CA ALA A 28 38.37 -15.67 25.92
C ALA A 28 37.26 -15.62 26.99
N ALA A 29 36.87 -14.41 27.42
CA ALA A 29 35.79 -14.18 28.37
C ALA A 29 34.40 -14.12 27.73
N ALA A 30 34.30 -14.15 26.39
CA ALA A 30 33.01 -14.16 25.72
C ALA A 30 32.29 -15.49 26.01
N PRO A 31 30.98 -15.44 26.30
CA PRO A 31 30.21 -16.65 26.52
C PRO A 31 30.24 -17.50 25.24
N LYS A 32 30.57 -18.78 25.41
CA LYS A 32 30.66 -19.73 24.31
C LYS A 32 29.27 -20.11 23.82
N VAL A 33 29.19 -20.72 22.64
CA VAL A 33 27.92 -21.18 22.08
C VAL A 33 27.21 -22.18 22.99
N ASP A 34 27.98 -22.98 23.73
CA ASP A 34 27.47 -23.99 24.67
C ASP A 34 27.20 -23.42 26.08
N ASP A 35 27.32 -22.11 26.27
CA ASP A 35 26.98 -21.46 27.53
C ASP A 35 25.45 -21.51 27.76
N PRO A 36 24.97 -22.07 28.89
CA PRO A 36 23.53 -22.19 29.16
C PRO A 36 22.79 -20.85 29.08
N GLU A 37 23.42 -19.73 29.44
CA GLU A 37 22.79 -18.41 29.34
C GLU A 37 22.58 -17.97 27.88
N MET A 38 23.52 -18.31 27.00
CA MET A 38 23.41 -17.99 25.57
C MET A 38 22.36 -18.86 24.88
N ILE A 39 22.25 -20.13 25.27
CA ILE A 39 21.21 -21.05 24.81
C ILE A 39 19.83 -20.53 25.25
N ALA A 40 19.67 -20.14 26.51
CA ALA A 40 18.42 -19.58 27.02
C ALA A 40 18.01 -18.29 26.25
N LYS A 41 18.95 -17.36 26.08
CA LYS A 41 18.71 -16.13 25.30
C LYS A 41 18.35 -16.42 23.84
N ARG A 42 18.94 -17.44 23.24
CA ARG A 42 18.61 -17.86 21.87
C ARG A 42 17.21 -18.45 21.80
N ALA A 43 16.85 -19.34 22.72
CA ALA A 43 15.52 -19.93 22.81
C ALA A 43 14.44 -18.84 23.01
N GLU A 44 14.68 -17.86 23.87
CA GLU A 44 13.78 -16.72 24.07
C GLU A 44 13.59 -15.88 22.79
N ARG A 45 14.69 -15.62 22.06
CA ARG A 45 14.63 -14.88 20.79
C ARG A 45 13.90 -15.66 19.71
N GLU A 46 14.13 -16.96 19.63
CA GLU A 46 13.43 -17.85 18.69
C GLU A 46 11.93 -17.90 19.00
N ALA A 47 11.54 -18.07 20.27
CA ALA A 47 10.14 -18.02 20.69
C ALA A 47 9.49 -16.66 20.36
N ALA A 48 10.20 -15.55 20.63
CA ALA A 48 9.71 -14.21 20.29
C ALA A 48 9.63 -13.98 18.76
N ALA A 49 10.51 -14.60 17.97
CA ALA A 49 10.47 -14.53 16.52
C ALA A 49 9.26 -15.32 15.96
N ILE A 50 9.01 -16.52 16.48
CA ILE A 50 7.84 -17.35 16.13
C ILE A 50 6.55 -16.58 16.45
N ALA A 51 6.41 -16.06 17.67
CA ALA A 51 5.23 -15.28 18.07
C ALA A 51 5.04 -13.97 17.27
N ARG A 52 6.12 -13.39 16.72
CA ARG A 52 6.01 -12.26 15.79
C ARG A 52 5.58 -12.71 14.41
N ALA A 53 6.12 -13.83 13.91
CA ALA A 53 5.77 -14.40 12.62
C ALA A 53 4.30 -14.82 12.56
N GLU A 54 3.78 -15.47 13.61
CA GLU A 54 2.37 -15.84 13.74
C GLU A 54 1.46 -14.62 13.68
N ARG A 55 1.73 -13.59 14.51
CA ARG A 55 0.96 -12.34 14.50
C ARG A 55 1.04 -11.61 13.15
N GLN A 56 2.17 -11.69 12.45
CA GLN A 56 2.31 -11.09 11.13
C GLN A 56 1.49 -11.86 10.09
N ALA A 57 1.53 -13.20 10.13
CA ALA A 57 0.75 -14.05 9.24
C ALA A 57 -0.76 -13.84 9.42
N GLU A 58 -1.24 -13.69 10.66
CA GLU A 58 -2.65 -13.35 10.94
C GLU A 58 -3.03 -11.99 10.36
N ARG A 59 -2.25 -10.95 10.64
CA ARG A 59 -2.50 -9.61 10.08
C ARG A 59 -2.48 -9.59 8.55
N ASP A 60 -1.60 -10.37 7.93
CA ASP A 60 -1.49 -10.40 6.48
C ASP A 60 -2.69 -11.13 5.86
N ARG A 61 -3.22 -12.18 6.51
CA ARG A 61 -4.48 -12.83 6.10
C ARG A 61 -5.66 -11.87 6.21
N GLU A 62 -5.79 -11.14 7.32
CA GLU A 62 -6.85 -10.15 7.51
C GLU A 62 -6.77 -9.02 6.47
N LYS A 63 -5.57 -8.49 6.22
CA LYS A 63 -5.34 -7.46 5.20
C LYS A 63 -5.64 -7.98 3.80
N ALA A 64 -5.29 -9.22 3.48
CA ALA A 64 -5.62 -9.82 2.19
C ALA A 64 -7.14 -9.92 2.01
N ALA A 65 -7.86 -10.42 3.01
CA ALA A 65 -9.32 -10.51 2.99
C ALA A 65 -9.97 -9.11 2.83
N ALA A 66 -9.51 -8.11 3.58
CA ALA A 66 -10.02 -6.75 3.48
C ALA A 66 -9.75 -6.11 2.11
N ARG A 67 -8.57 -6.38 1.51
CA ARG A 67 -8.23 -5.90 0.16
C ARG A 67 -9.12 -6.52 -0.90
N GLU A 68 -9.37 -7.83 -0.83
CA GLU A 68 -10.27 -8.49 -1.78
C GLU A 68 -11.71 -7.99 -1.64
N ALA A 69 -12.22 -7.84 -0.42
CA ALA A 69 -13.54 -7.25 -0.18
C ALA A 69 -13.64 -5.82 -0.76
N ALA A 70 -12.62 -4.98 -0.55
CA ALA A 70 -12.58 -3.63 -1.10
C ALA A 70 -12.53 -3.62 -2.64
N LYS A 71 -11.80 -4.54 -3.27
CA LYS A 71 -11.78 -4.69 -4.73
C LYS A 71 -13.15 -5.06 -5.28
N ILE A 72 -13.82 -6.03 -4.65
CA ILE A 72 -15.16 -6.47 -5.06
C ILE A 72 -16.15 -5.30 -4.94
N ALA A 73 -16.18 -4.63 -3.78
CA ALA A 73 -17.06 -3.48 -3.56
C ALA A 73 -16.79 -2.33 -4.56
N LYS A 74 -15.52 -2.08 -4.91
CA LYS A 74 -15.16 -1.08 -5.93
C LYS A 74 -15.66 -1.49 -7.32
N ALA A 75 -15.49 -2.75 -7.70
CA ALA A 75 -15.94 -3.27 -8.99
C ALA A 75 -17.48 -3.22 -9.10
N GLU A 76 -18.20 -3.56 -8.04
CA GLU A 76 -19.66 -3.45 -7.97
C GLU A 76 -20.13 -2.01 -8.09
N ALA A 77 -19.50 -1.08 -7.37
CA ALA A 77 -19.82 0.34 -7.46
C ALA A 77 -19.55 0.93 -8.87
N GLU A 78 -18.45 0.52 -9.51
CA GLU A 78 -18.13 0.92 -10.89
C GLU A 78 -19.14 0.35 -11.89
N ALA A 79 -19.53 -0.92 -11.74
CA ALA A 79 -20.54 -1.55 -12.58
C ALA A 79 -21.92 -0.88 -12.43
N ALA A 80 -22.31 -0.56 -11.19
CA ALA A 80 -23.55 0.19 -10.92
C ALA A 80 -23.52 1.60 -11.54
N ALA A 81 -22.42 2.33 -11.37
CA ALA A 81 -22.25 3.65 -11.96
C ALA A 81 -22.28 3.62 -13.50
N ALA A 82 -21.69 2.60 -14.12
CA ALA A 82 -21.75 2.40 -15.56
C ALA A 82 -23.17 2.09 -16.04
N ALA A 83 -23.90 1.22 -15.33
CA ALA A 83 -25.29 0.91 -15.64
C ALA A 83 -26.20 2.15 -15.53
N ASP A 84 -26.03 2.94 -14.47
CA ASP A 84 -26.77 4.20 -14.29
C ASP A 84 -26.46 5.21 -15.40
N ALA A 85 -25.19 5.33 -15.79
CA ALA A 85 -24.79 6.22 -16.89
C ALA A 85 -25.43 5.80 -18.22
N LEU A 86 -25.46 4.50 -18.52
CA LEU A 86 -26.12 3.95 -19.70
C LEU A 86 -27.63 4.19 -19.67
N ALA A 87 -28.29 3.96 -18.53
CA ALA A 87 -29.71 4.20 -18.37
C ALA A 87 -30.07 5.68 -18.57
N ARG A 88 -29.25 6.60 -18.02
CA ARG A 88 -29.43 8.05 -18.23
C ARG A 88 -29.23 8.45 -19.69
N ALA A 89 -28.23 7.88 -20.37
CA ALA A 89 -28.00 8.15 -21.78
C ALA A 89 -29.17 7.66 -22.64
N ALA A 90 -29.66 6.45 -22.41
CA ALA A 90 -30.82 5.91 -23.11
C ALA A 90 -32.09 6.76 -22.87
N ALA A 91 -32.34 7.15 -21.62
CA ALA A 91 -33.46 8.03 -21.29
C ALA A 91 -33.35 9.40 -21.99
N ALA A 92 -32.14 9.97 -22.07
CA ALA A 92 -31.92 11.24 -22.75
C ALA A 92 -32.15 11.13 -24.26
N GLU A 93 -31.76 10.03 -24.90
CA GLU A 93 -32.05 9.80 -26.33
C GLU A 93 -33.55 9.63 -26.58
N GLN A 94 -34.25 8.85 -25.75
CA GLN A 94 -35.71 8.70 -25.85
C GLN A 94 -36.43 10.06 -25.71
N GLN A 95 -36.00 10.91 -24.78
CA GLN A 95 -36.57 12.26 -24.62
C GLN A 95 -36.32 13.15 -25.86
N LYS A 96 -35.14 13.04 -26.48
CA LYS A 96 -34.86 13.76 -27.73
C LYS A 96 -35.75 13.28 -28.87
N GLU A 97 -35.93 11.97 -29.02
CA GLU A 97 -36.80 11.37 -30.04
C GLU A 97 -38.24 11.86 -29.88
N LEU A 98 -38.81 11.76 -28.68
CA LEU A 98 -40.15 12.27 -28.37
C LEU A 98 -40.28 13.76 -28.70
N SER A 99 -39.31 14.58 -28.30
CA SER A 99 -39.33 16.03 -28.61
C SER A 99 -39.26 16.31 -30.12
N ALA A 100 -38.59 15.46 -30.90
CA ALA A 100 -38.50 15.59 -32.35
C ALA A 100 -39.84 15.22 -33.01
N GLU A 101 -40.50 14.18 -32.52
CA GLU A 101 -41.85 13.78 -32.96
C GLU A 101 -42.88 14.87 -32.65
N GLU A 102 -42.85 15.46 -31.46
CA GLU A 102 -43.72 16.57 -31.07
C GLU A 102 -43.56 17.78 -32.00
N ARG A 103 -42.30 18.18 -32.28
CA ARG A 103 -42.01 19.27 -33.22
C ARG A 103 -42.51 18.95 -34.63
N LYS A 104 -42.40 17.70 -35.07
CA LYS A 104 -42.92 17.27 -36.38
C LYS A 104 -44.45 17.38 -36.41
N ALA A 105 -45.12 16.87 -35.39
CA ALA A 105 -46.58 16.97 -35.25
C ALA A 105 -47.06 18.43 -35.24
N GLU A 106 -46.33 19.32 -34.56
CA GLU A 106 -46.64 20.75 -34.57
C GLU A 106 -46.48 21.38 -35.96
N ARG A 107 -45.40 21.07 -36.68
CA ARG A 107 -45.20 21.53 -38.06
C ARG A 107 -46.32 21.05 -38.98
N ASP A 108 -46.72 19.79 -38.87
CA ASP A 108 -47.78 19.20 -39.68
C ASP A 108 -49.14 19.87 -39.39
N ARG A 109 -49.46 20.16 -38.12
CA ARG A 109 -50.63 20.95 -37.73
C ARG A 109 -50.62 22.35 -38.35
N ARG A 110 -49.48 23.05 -38.29
CA ARG A 110 -49.33 24.39 -38.88
C ARG A 110 -49.50 24.34 -40.40
N TYR A 111 -48.93 23.34 -41.06
CA TYR A 111 -49.06 23.15 -42.50
C TYR A 111 -50.52 22.87 -42.92
N ALA A 112 -51.21 21.99 -42.19
CA ALA A 112 -52.62 21.70 -42.42
C ALA A 112 -53.50 22.96 -42.24
N ALA A 113 -53.28 23.73 -41.17
CA ALA A 113 -54.01 24.98 -40.93
C ALA A 113 -53.76 26.02 -42.03
N ARG A 114 -52.51 26.15 -42.52
CA ARG A 114 -52.17 27.05 -43.63
C ARG A 114 -52.87 26.62 -44.92
N LYS A 115 -52.84 25.33 -45.25
CA LYS A 115 -53.49 24.78 -46.45
C LYS A 115 -55.00 24.96 -46.42
N ALA A 116 -55.63 24.82 -45.26
CA ALA A 116 -57.06 25.05 -45.07
C ALA A 116 -57.47 26.53 -45.28
N ARG A 117 -56.56 27.49 -45.07
CA ARG A 117 -56.80 28.93 -45.35
C ARG A 117 -56.59 29.33 -46.81
N GLN A 118 -55.90 28.51 -47.60
CA GLN A 118 -55.63 28.76 -49.02
C GLN A 118 -56.67 28.13 -49.95
N ARG A 119 -57.53 27.26 -49.42
CA ARG A 119 -58.77 26.82 -50.08
C ARG A 119 -59.90 27.76 -49.70
#